data_AF-A0A4R8PYP6-F1
#
_entry.id   AF-A0A4R8PYP6-F1
#
_cell.length_a   1.000
_cell.length_b   1.000
_cell.length_c   1.000
_cell.angle_alpha   90.00
_cell.angle_beta   90.00
_cell.angle_gamma   90.00
#
_symmetry.space_group_name_H-M   'P 1'
#
loop_
_entity.id
_entity.type
_entity.pdbx_description
1 polymer ?
#
loop_
_entity_poly.entity_id
_entity_poly.type
_entity_poly.pdbx_seq_one_letter_code
_entity_poly.pdbx_strand_id
1 'polypeptide(L)'
;MSKNSWPQSDEKASSLPADAPEGQVYDDSYASRSGQDSVPVIKDDAQVEDPVDPATADSDKQLERDEKEAIDKSNIIKETTRHAKPANGTYQEPSDADLGLTQ
;
A
#
# COMPACT_ATOMS: atom_id res chain seq x y z
N MET A 1 45.93 -17.96 5.13
CA MET A 1 44.69 -17.43 4.54
C MET A 1 44.62 -15.93 4.84
N SER A 2 45.11 -15.09 3.93
CA SER A 2 45.14 -13.63 4.11
C SER A 2 43.78 -13.04 3.77
N LYS A 3 43.14 -12.32 4.70
CA LYS A 3 41.92 -11.56 4.43
C LYS A 3 42.32 -10.17 3.95
N ASN A 4 42.24 -9.93 2.64
CA ASN A 4 42.37 -8.60 2.08
C ASN A 4 41.03 -7.86 2.25
N SER A 5 40.90 -7.13 3.36
CA SER A 5 39.85 -6.13 3.55
C SER A 5 40.28 -4.86 2.82
N TRP A 6 39.59 -4.51 1.73
CA TRP A 6 39.78 -3.21 1.09
C TRP A 6 39.08 -2.17 1.97
N PRO A 7 39.75 -1.08 2.41
CA PRO A 7 39.04 0.03 3.01
C PRO A 7 38.29 0.75 1.88
N GLN A 8 36.95 0.63 1.88
CA GLN A 8 36.11 1.57 1.15
C GLN A 8 36.34 2.94 1.79
N SER A 9 37.22 3.72 1.17
CA SER A 9 37.42 5.11 1.56
C SER A 9 36.19 5.83 1.03
N ASP A 10 35.33 6.29 1.93
CA ASP A 10 34.18 7.10 1.54
C ASP A 10 34.73 8.38 0.91
N GLU A 11 34.53 8.50 -0.40
CA GLU A 11 35.10 9.57 -1.19
C GLU A 11 34.44 10.86 -0.74
N LYS A 12 35.21 11.73 -0.08
CA LYS A 12 34.94 13.15 0.11
C LYS A 12 33.47 13.44 0.44
N ALA A 13 33.17 13.59 1.74
CA ALA A 13 32.04 14.40 2.16
C ALA A 13 32.08 15.73 1.39
N SER A 14 31.27 15.82 0.34
CA SER A 14 30.84 17.08 -0.25
C SER A 14 30.36 17.87 0.94
N SER A 15 31.04 18.97 1.25
CA SER A 15 30.61 19.85 2.33
C SER A 15 29.15 20.17 2.06
N LEU A 16 28.25 19.54 2.82
CA LEU A 16 26.87 19.98 2.88
C LEU A 16 26.98 21.47 3.24
N PRO A 17 26.22 22.36 2.58
CA PRO A 17 26.24 23.76 2.96
C PRO A 17 26.04 23.82 4.48
N ALA A 18 26.80 24.66 5.19
CA ALA A 18 26.74 24.76 6.66
C ALA A 18 25.35 25.16 7.19
N ASP A 19 24.43 25.47 6.28
CA ASP A 19 23.04 25.84 6.49
C ASP A 19 22.06 24.69 6.15
N ALA A 20 22.56 23.51 5.77
CA ALA A 20 21.74 22.32 5.64
C ALA A 20 21.32 21.88 7.05
N PRO A 21 20.01 21.79 7.33
CA PRO A 21 19.56 21.38 8.65
C PRO A 21 20.04 19.96 8.95
N GLU A 22 20.77 19.80 10.06
CA GLU A 22 21.14 18.49 10.58
C GLU A 22 19.93 17.90 11.32
N GLY A 23 19.17 16.99 10.69
CA GLY A 23 18.08 16.24 11.36
C GLY A 23 16.82 16.00 10.53
N GLN A 24 15.78 15.45 11.18
CA GLN A 24 14.41 15.44 10.63
C GLN A 24 13.87 16.87 10.64
N VAL A 25 13.56 17.40 9.46
CA VAL A 25 12.95 18.73 9.29
C VAL A 25 11.43 18.56 9.35
N TYR A 26 10.80 19.20 10.32
CA TYR A 26 9.33 19.29 10.41
C TYR A 26 8.89 20.56 9.69
N ASP A 27 8.02 20.44 8.68
CA ASP A 27 7.51 21.59 7.92
C ASP A 27 6.01 21.46 7.60
N ASP A 28 5.16 22.12 8.39
CA ASP A 28 3.71 22.16 8.19
C ASP A 28 3.23 23.16 7.12
N SER A 29 4.13 23.76 6.33
CA SER A 29 3.77 24.76 5.31
C SER A 29 2.78 24.24 4.25
N TYR A 30 2.65 22.92 4.11
CA TYR A 30 1.64 22.28 3.26
C TYR A 30 0.24 22.21 3.89
N ALA A 31 0.13 22.23 5.23
CA ALA A 31 -1.15 22.11 5.94
C ALA A 31 -1.92 23.45 6.00
N SER A 32 -1.21 24.57 5.82
CA SER A 32 -1.81 25.90 5.77
C SER A 32 -1.04 26.84 4.84
N ARG A 33 -1.76 27.60 4.02
CA ARG A 33 -1.21 28.66 3.17
C ARG A 33 -1.87 29.98 3.50
N SER A 34 -1.07 31.06 3.61
CA SER A 34 -1.59 32.40 3.88
C SER A 34 -2.67 32.80 2.86
N GLY A 35 -3.85 33.16 3.34
CA GLY A 35 -5.00 33.54 2.51
C GLY A 35 -5.90 32.38 2.04
N GLN A 36 -5.67 31.15 2.49
CA GLN A 36 -6.56 30.00 2.28
C GLN A 36 -6.91 29.31 3.59
N ASP A 37 -8.07 28.65 3.61
CA ASP A 37 -8.49 27.79 4.72
C ASP A 37 -7.53 26.59 4.86
N SER A 38 -7.43 26.05 6.07
CA SER A 38 -6.56 24.90 6.37
C SER A 38 -6.97 23.66 5.57
N VAL A 39 -5.98 22.97 5.01
CA VAL A 39 -6.19 21.72 4.26
C VAL A 39 -6.34 20.57 5.27
N PRO A 40 -7.30 19.65 5.12
CA PRO A 40 -7.54 18.55 6.06
C PRO A 40 -6.51 17.43 5.89
N VAL A 41 -5.24 17.75 6.16
CA VAL A 41 -4.10 16.84 6.13
C VAL A 41 -3.47 16.75 7.51
N ILE A 42 -2.80 15.63 7.76
CA ILE A 42 -2.05 15.39 8.99
C ILE A 42 -0.71 16.11 8.86
N LYS A 43 -0.30 16.79 9.94
CA LYS A 43 0.98 17.51 10.07
C LYS A 43 2.14 16.55 10.29
N ASP A 44 3.37 17.01 10.09
CA ASP A 44 4.55 16.12 10.15
C ASP A 44 4.77 15.55 11.56
N ASP A 45 4.44 16.33 12.59
CA ASP A 45 4.60 15.99 14.00
C ASP A 45 3.31 15.47 14.64
N ALA A 46 2.21 15.39 13.88
CA ALA A 46 0.95 14.93 14.42
C ALA A 46 1.03 13.43 14.73
N GLN A 47 0.83 13.10 16.00
CA GLN A 47 0.73 11.73 16.45
C GLN A 47 -0.49 11.06 15.79
N VAL A 48 -0.23 10.01 15.02
CA VAL A 48 -1.25 9.17 14.42
C VAL A 48 -1.44 7.96 15.32
N GLU A 49 -2.71 7.67 15.65
CA GLU A 49 -3.05 6.46 16.38
C GLU A 49 -2.72 5.23 15.51
N ASP A 50 -1.86 4.36 16.03
CA ASP A 50 -1.60 3.07 15.40
C ASP A 50 -2.77 2.13 15.72
N PRO A 51 -3.47 1.56 14.72
CA PRO A 51 -4.49 0.55 14.98
C PRO A 51 -3.93 -0.72 15.64
N VAL A 52 -2.60 -0.90 15.64
CA VAL A 52 -1.92 -2.03 16.24
C VAL A 52 -1.54 -1.71 17.69
N ASP A 53 -1.99 -2.53 18.63
CA ASP A 53 -1.57 -2.44 20.03
C ASP A 53 -0.19 -3.10 20.21
N PRO A 54 0.89 -2.33 20.46
CA PRO A 54 2.24 -2.87 20.54
C PRO A 54 2.43 -3.83 21.72
N ALA A 55 1.58 -3.76 22.75
CA ALA A 55 1.66 -4.66 23.90
C ALA A 55 1.14 -6.06 23.60
N THR A 56 0.29 -6.22 22.58
CA THR A 56 -0.34 -7.50 22.24
C THR A 56 -0.01 -7.98 20.83
N ALA A 57 0.50 -7.11 19.95
CA ALA A 57 0.83 -7.44 18.57
C ALA A 57 1.88 -8.55 18.44
N ASP A 58 2.92 -8.53 19.29
CA ASP A 58 3.97 -9.56 19.32
C ASP A 58 3.75 -10.53 20.50
N SER A 59 2.57 -11.15 20.53
CA SER A 59 2.23 -12.14 21.56
C SER A 59 1.87 -13.49 20.95
N ASP A 60 2.20 -14.57 21.66
CA ASP A 60 1.85 -15.95 21.26
C ASP A 60 0.35 -16.13 21.00
N LYS A 61 -0.49 -15.36 21.71
CA LYS A 61 -1.94 -15.36 21.54
C LYS A 61 -2.37 -14.87 20.15
N GLN A 62 -1.66 -13.89 19.57
CA GLN A 62 -1.93 -13.44 18.21
C GLN A 62 -1.52 -14.51 17.21
N LEU A 63 -0.33 -15.12 17.39
CA LEU A 63 0.13 -16.20 16.52
C LEU A 63 -0.87 -17.37 16.47
N GLU A 64 -1.40 -17.81 17.62
CA GLU A 64 -2.41 -18.87 17.65
C GLU A 64 -3.71 -18.49 16.93
N ARG A 65 -4.10 -17.21 16.98
CA ARG A 65 -5.29 -16.71 16.28
C ARG A 65 -5.04 -16.71 14.79
N ASP A 66 -3.90 -16.17 14.36
CA ASP A 66 -3.50 -16.09 12.97
C ASP A 66 -3.39 -17.49 12.34
N GLU A 67 -2.84 -18.47 13.06
CA GLU A 67 -2.78 -19.87 12.61
C GLU A 67 -4.18 -20.46 12.39
N LYS A 68 -5.12 -20.17 13.29
CA LYS A 68 -6.51 -20.64 13.16
C LYS A 68 -7.22 -19.99 11.98
N GLU A 69 -7.03 -18.68 11.79
CA GLU A 69 -7.63 -17.93 10.69
C GLU A 69 -7.02 -18.32 9.33
N ALA A 70 -5.70 -18.52 9.26
CA ALA A 70 -5.01 -18.92 8.04
C ALA A 70 -5.44 -20.29 7.52
N ILE A 71 -5.79 -21.21 8.42
CA ILE A 71 -6.27 -22.56 8.08
C ILE A 71 -7.78 -22.55 7.78
N ASP A 72 -8.52 -21.50 8.15
CA ASP A 72 -9.96 -21.42 7.96
C ASP A 72 -10.33 -21.33 6.47
N LYS A 73 -10.98 -22.39 5.99
CA LYS A 73 -11.45 -22.50 4.61
C LYS A 73 -12.83 -21.87 4.39
N SER A 74 -13.47 -21.36 5.43
CA SER A 74 -14.81 -20.76 5.35
C SER A 74 -14.85 -19.54 4.41
N ASN A 75 -13.75 -18.77 4.38
CA ASN A 75 -13.58 -17.59 3.54
C ASN A 75 -13.04 -17.90 2.13
N ILE A 76 -12.85 -19.18 1.79
CA ILE A 76 -12.38 -19.58 0.45
C ILE A 76 -13.57 -19.61 -0.51
N ILE A 77 -13.47 -18.83 -1.58
CA ILE A 77 -14.41 -18.91 -2.71
C ILE A 77 -14.23 -20.27 -3.39
N LYS A 78 -15.27 -21.12 -3.32
CA LYS A 78 -15.22 -22.52 -3.78
C LYS A 78 -15.07 -22.67 -5.30
N GLU A 79 -15.50 -21.68 -6.07
CA GLU A 79 -15.54 -21.73 -7.52
C GLU A 79 -15.15 -20.37 -8.10
N THR A 80 -14.35 -20.40 -9.17
CA THR A 80 -14.03 -19.19 -9.94
C THR A 80 -14.86 -19.18 -11.22
N THR A 81 -15.24 -18.00 -11.72
CA THR A 81 -15.94 -17.87 -13.01
C THR A 81 -15.06 -18.17 -14.23
N ARG A 82 -13.80 -18.57 -14.04
CA ARG A 82 -12.89 -18.91 -15.13
C ARG A 82 -13.38 -20.21 -15.80
N HIS A 83 -13.74 -20.12 -17.08
CA HIS A 83 -14.40 -21.19 -17.85
C HIS A 83 -15.86 -21.48 -17.45
N ALA A 84 -16.47 -20.70 -16.56
CA ALA A 84 -17.91 -20.81 -16.31
C ALA A 84 -18.65 -20.46 -17.60
N LYS A 85 -19.47 -21.39 -18.09
CA LYS A 85 -20.26 -21.14 -19.29
C LYS A 85 -21.28 -20.04 -18.94
N PRO A 86 -21.36 -18.96 -19.73
CA PRO A 86 -22.42 -17.96 -19.59
C PRO A 86 -23.79 -18.65 -19.58
N ALA A 87 -24.76 -18.10 -18.82
CA ALA A 87 -26.10 -18.67 -18.77
C ALA A 87 -26.65 -18.82 -20.21
N ASN A 88 -27.25 -19.98 -20.51
CA ASN A 88 -27.70 -20.30 -21.87
C ASN A 88 -28.48 -19.13 -22.48
N GLY A 89 -28.01 -18.63 -23.62
CA GLY A 89 -28.65 -17.52 -24.34
C GLY A 89 -28.15 -16.11 -24.01
N THR A 90 -27.19 -15.93 -23.10
CA THR A 90 -26.64 -14.59 -22.79
C THR A 90 -25.60 -14.09 -23.78
N TYR A 91 -24.91 -14.99 -24.51
CA TYR A 91 -24.22 -14.62 -25.74
C TYR A 91 -25.03 -15.13 -26.93
N GLN A 92 -25.78 -14.23 -27.53
CA GLN A 92 -26.46 -14.40 -28.81
C GLN A 92 -25.92 -13.31 -29.73
N GLU A 93 -25.58 -13.67 -30.95
CA GLU A 93 -25.26 -12.67 -31.97
C GLU A 93 -26.54 -11.88 -32.28
N PRO A 94 -26.47 -10.55 -32.41
CA PRO A 94 -27.62 -9.75 -32.81
C PRO A 94 -28.05 -10.16 -34.23
N SER A 95 -29.36 -10.17 -34.49
CA SER A 95 -29.88 -10.48 -35.83
C SER A 95 -29.66 -9.31 -36.79
N ASP A 96 -29.75 -9.56 -38.11
CA ASP A 96 -29.67 -8.50 -39.13
C ASP A 96 -30.72 -7.39 -38.92
N ALA A 97 -31.89 -7.73 -38.38
CA ALA A 97 -32.92 -6.76 -38.01
C ALA A 97 -32.51 -5.91 -36.81
N ASP A 98 -31.85 -6.50 -35.81
CA ASP A 98 -31.31 -5.80 -34.65
C ASP A 98 -30.12 -4.90 -35.04
N LEU A 99 -29.41 -5.26 -36.11
CA LEU A 99 -28.30 -4.49 -36.69
C LEU A 99 -28.74 -3.44 -37.72
N GLY A 100 -30.03 -3.37 -38.06
CA GLY A 100 -30.55 -2.44 -39.07
C GLY A 100 -30.04 -2.73 -40.49
N LEU A 101 -29.68 -3.98 -40.78
CA LEU A 101 -29.16 -4.45 -42.07
C LEU A 101 -30.25 -4.98 -43.01
N THR A 102 -31.52 -4.90 -42.62
CA THR A 102 -32.65 -5.27 -43.48
C THR A 102 -32.95 -4.18 -44.50
N GLN A 103 -33.10 -4.57 -45.78
CA GLN A 103 -33.46 -3.69 -46.90
C GLN A 103 -34.85 -3.06 -46.76
#